data_AF-A0A2I2DT94-F1
#
_entry.id   AF-A0A2I2DT94-F1
#
_cell.length_a   1.000
_cell.length_b   1.000
_cell.length_c   1.000
_cell.angle_alpha   90.00
_cell.angle_beta   90.00
_cell.angle_gamma   90.00
#
_symmetry.space_group_name_H-M   'P 1'
#
loop_
_entity.id
_entity.type
_entity.pdbx_description
1 polymer ?
#
loop_
_entity_poly.entity_id
_entity_poly.type
_entity_poly.pdbx_seq_one_letter_code
_entity_poly.pdbx_strand_id
1 'polypeptide(L)'
;MTKRFLPYLSVALLVIACNGFGGPKKPSNLISKKTMANILMDARLIGSATHINKQKMQEHGIKLDSYVFEKYGIDSLQFALSNAYYAYHIEDYEEIYNIMTDSLEKLKEVLNEQKLKEEKEQEKREKDSINALKVKDSLGVTIKKDSLTEDVLKKKIKEDAGVLINPVSDKNHQFQK
;
A
#
# COMPACT_ATOMS: atom_id res chain seq x y z
N MET A 1 -14.79 -49.80 37.91
CA MET A 1 -14.32 -50.51 36.69
C MET A 1 -14.34 -49.64 35.42
N THR A 2 -14.92 -48.44 35.43
CA THR A 2 -15.09 -47.59 34.23
C THR A 2 -13.82 -46.88 33.74
N LYS A 3 -12.82 -46.64 34.61
CA LYS A 3 -11.57 -45.95 34.24
C LYS A 3 -10.71 -46.68 33.20
N ARG A 4 -10.85 -48.00 33.08
CA ARG A 4 -10.10 -48.81 32.11
C ARG A 4 -10.66 -48.71 30.69
N PHE A 5 -11.92 -48.32 30.54
CA PHE A 5 -12.59 -48.17 29.23
C PHE A 5 -12.41 -46.77 28.63
N LEU A 6 -12.03 -45.78 29.44
CA LEU A 6 -11.81 -44.40 29.02
C LEU A 6 -10.75 -44.23 27.90
N PRO A 7 -9.58 -44.90 27.93
CA PRO A 7 -8.63 -44.80 26.82
C PRO A 7 -9.16 -45.43 25.53
N TYR A 8 -9.91 -46.54 25.61
CA TYR A 8 -10.49 -47.19 24.44
C TYR A 8 -11.60 -46.33 23.80
N LEU A 9 -12.42 -45.65 24.61
CA LEU A 9 -13.40 -44.69 24.13
C LEU A 9 -12.73 -43.50 23.42
N SER A 10 -11.63 -42.98 23.98
CA SER A 10 -10.85 -41.90 23.36
C SER A 10 -10.28 -42.31 22.01
N VAL A 11 -9.74 -43.53 21.88
CA VAL A 11 -9.22 -44.06 20.62
C VAL A 11 -10.35 -44.30 19.61
N ALA A 12 -11.51 -44.81 20.05
CA ALA A 12 -12.68 -44.98 19.18
C ALA A 12 -13.19 -43.64 18.63
N LEU A 13 -13.26 -42.59 19.46
CA LEU A 13 -13.61 -41.22 19.04
C LEU A 13 -12.60 -40.65 18.03
N LEU A 14 -11.30 -40.92 18.21
CA LEU A 14 -10.26 -40.49 17.26
C LEU A 14 -10.40 -41.16 15.88
N VAL A 15 -10.76 -42.45 15.84
CA VAL A 15 -10.98 -43.16 14.57
C VAL A 15 -12.24 -42.64 13.87
N ILE A 16 -13.31 -42.34 14.61
CA ILE A 16 -14.56 -41.81 14.04
C ILE A 16 -14.38 -40.39 13.50
N ALA A 17 -13.56 -39.55 14.16
CA ALA A 17 -13.25 -38.20 13.72
C ALA A 17 -12.46 -38.15 12.39
N CYS A 18 -11.80 -39.25 12.00
CA CYS A 18 -11.04 -39.35 10.76
C CYS A 18 -11.91 -39.73 9.53
N ASN A 19 -13.22 -39.94 9.71
CA ASN A 19 -14.15 -40.29 8.62
C ASN A 19 -14.54 -39.09 7.73
N GLY A 20 -13.55 -38.35 7.23
CA GLY A 20 -13.69 -37.35 6.17
C GLY A 20 -13.19 -37.87 4.81
N PHE A 21 -13.35 -39.17 4.54
CA PHE A 21 -12.82 -39.84 3.35
C PHE A 21 -13.70 -39.58 2.12
N GLY A 22 -13.64 -38.35 1.63
CA GLY A 22 -14.36 -37.89 0.45
C GLY A 22 -14.25 -36.37 0.39
N GLY A 23 -13.71 -35.85 -0.71
CA GLY A 23 -13.62 -34.41 -0.90
C GLY A 23 -14.99 -33.71 -0.75
N PRO A 24 -15.00 -32.40 -0.47
CA PRO A 24 -16.23 -31.62 -0.42
C PRO A 24 -17.04 -31.82 -1.72
N LYS A 25 -18.32 -32.16 -1.57
CA LYS A 25 -19.23 -32.24 -2.72
C LYS A 25 -19.33 -30.88 -3.39
N LYS A 26 -19.42 -30.88 -4.72
CA LYS A 26 -19.64 -29.65 -5.49
C LYS A 26 -20.94 -28.98 -5.05
N PRO A 27 -20.91 -27.75 -4.49
CA PRO A 27 -22.12 -27.05 -4.09
C PRO A 27 -22.95 -26.66 -5.32
N SER A 28 -24.28 -26.70 -5.19
CA SER A 28 -25.21 -26.32 -6.27
C SER A 28 -25.11 -24.85 -6.65
N ASN A 29 -24.76 -24.01 -5.68
CA ASN A 29 -24.54 -22.57 -5.80
C ASN A 29 -23.04 -22.21 -5.81
N LEU A 30 -22.18 -23.04 -6.42
CA LEU A 30 -20.75 -22.77 -6.54
C LEU A 30 -20.48 -21.40 -7.16
N ILE A 31 -19.74 -20.55 -6.44
CA ILE A 31 -19.28 -19.25 -6.94
C ILE A 31 -18.33 -19.49 -8.13
N SER A 32 -18.54 -18.83 -9.27
CA SER A 32 -17.66 -18.99 -10.43
C SER A 32 -16.20 -18.61 -10.11
N LYS A 33 -15.23 -19.24 -10.79
CA LYS A 33 -13.79 -18.95 -10.59
C LYS A 33 -13.47 -17.45 -10.70
N LYS A 34 -14.00 -16.79 -11.74
CA LYS A 34 -13.82 -15.35 -11.95
C LYS A 34 -14.44 -14.51 -10.82
N THR A 35 -15.64 -14.86 -10.39
CA THR A 35 -16.30 -14.17 -9.26
C THR A 35 -15.52 -14.38 -7.96
N MET A 36 -15.05 -15.60 -7.71
CA MET A 36 -14.22 -15.92 -6.55
C MET A 36 -12.90 -15.14 -6.54
N ALA A 37 -12.24 -15.02 -7.70
CA ALA A 37 -11.04 -14.19 -7.83
C ALA A 37 -11.30 -12.73 -7.43
N ASN A 38 -12.42 -12.15 -7.90
CA ASN A 38 -12.81 -10.79 -7.54
C ASN A 38 -13.17 -10.64 -6.05
N ILE A 39 -13.85 -11.63 -5.46
CA ILE A 39 -14.17 -11.69 -4.03
C ILE A 39 -12.88 -11.68 -3.20
N LEU A 40 -11.93 -12.56 -3.54
CA LEU A 40 -10.65 -12.67 -2.82
C LEU A 40 -9.83 -11.39 -2.97
N MET A 41 -9.81 -10.79 -4.16
CA MET A 41 -9.15 -9.51 -4.41
C MET A 41 -9.71 -8.41 -3.51
N ASP A 42 -11.02 -8.21 -3.49
CA ASP A 42 -11.66 -7.17 -2.67
C ASP A 42 -11.46 -7.41 -1.18
N ALA A 43 -11.62 -8.66 -0.73
CA ALA A 43 -11.41 -9.02 0.67
C ALA A 43 -9.95 -8.74 1.10
N ARG A 44 -8.98 -9.04 0.23
CA ARG A 44 -7.55 -8.72 0.46
C ARG A 44 -7.32 -7.21 0.50
N LEU A 45 -7.88 -6.44 -0.44
CA LEU A 45 -7.74 -4.99 -0.48
C LEU A 45 -8.29 -4.32 0.79
N ILE A 46 -9.48 -4.75 1.24
CA ILE A 46 -10.08 -4.28 2.49
C ILE A 46 -9.22 -4.71 3.69
N GLY A 47 -8.77 -5.96 3.71
CA GLY A 47 -7.91 -6.49 4.76
C GLY A 47 -6.62 -5.68 4.94
N SER A 48 -5.97 -5.34 3.82
CA SER A 48 -4.72 -4.58 3.75
C SER A 48 -4.89 -3.07 3.98
N ALA A 49 -6.12 -2.54 3.98
CA ALA A 49 -6.35 -1.13 4.23
C ALA A 49 -5.92 -0.74 5.66
N THR A 50 -5.28 0.43 5.78
CA THR A 50 -4.91 1.02 7.07
C THR A 50 -6.14 1.37 7.89
N HIS A 51 -5.98 1.54 9.21
CA HIS A 51 -7.07 1.93 10.09
C HIS A 51 -7.76 3.23 9.63
N ILE A 52 -6.98 4.24 9.24
CA ILE A 52 -7.50 5.54 8.75
C ILE A 52 -8.34 5.34 7.49
N ASN A 53 -7.88 4.50 6.56
CA ASN A 53 -8.63 4.23 5.33
C ASN A 53 -9.91 3.44 5.63
N LYS A 54 -9.86 2.48 6.56
CA LYS A 54 -11.04 1.73 7.02
C LYS A 54 -12.08 2.63 7.67
N GLN A 55 -11.66 3.55 8.55
CA GLN A 55 -12.55 4.56 9.13
C GLN A 55 -13.18 5.44 8.05
N LYS A 56 -12.37 5.96 7.12
CA LYS A 56 -12.88 6.75 6.00
C LYS A 56 -13.92 5.99 5.18
N MET A 57 -13.69 4.70 4.90
CA MET A 57 -14.67 3.86 4.21
C MET A 57 -15.99 3.77 4.99
N GLN A 58 -15.92 3.55 6.31
CA GLN A 58 -17.09 3.48 7.17
C GLN A 58 -17.86 4.81 7.26
N GLU A 59 -17.16 5.94 7.30
CA GLU A 59 -17.76 7.29 7.24
C GLU A 59 -18.55 7.52 5.95
N HIS A 60 -18.12 6.89 4.85
CA HIS A 60 -18.85 6.90 3.58
C HIS A 60 -19.93 5.82 3.49
N GLY A 61 -20.28 5.18 4.62
CA GLY A 61 -21.37 4.21 4.73
C GLY A 61 -20.99 2.78 4.35
N ILE A 62 -19.70 2.47 4.15
CA ILE A 62 -19.27 1.11 3.80
C ILE A 62 -19.19 0.23 5.05
N LYS A 63 -19.97 -0.85 5.05
CA LYS A 63 -19.94 -1.89 6.10
C LYS A 63 -18.86 -2.93 5.79
N LEU A 64 -17.67 -2.77 6.36
CA LEU A 64 -16.51 -3.62 6.02
C LEU A 64 -16.77 -5.13 6.18
N ASP A 65 -17.50 -5.53 7.22
CA ASP A 65 -17.74 -6.95 7.53
C ASP A 65 -18.68 -7.65 6.53
N SER A 66 -19.59 -6.90 5.89
CA SER A 66 -20.57 -7.43 4.94
C SER A 66 -20.34 -6.98 3.50
N TYR A 67 -19.46 -6.01 3.26
CA TYR A 67 -19.28 -5.36 1.96
C TYR A 67 -19.05 -6.35 0.82
N VAL A 68 -18.17 -7.33 1.02
CA VAL A 68 -17.86 -8.32 -0.02
C VAL A 68 -19.09 -9.19 -0.31
N PHE A 69 -19.80 -9.64 0.71
CA PHE A 69 -21.00 -10.46 0.54
C PHE A 69 -22.11 -9.67 -0.19
N GLU A 70 -22.36 -8.43 0.23
CA GLU A 70 -23.35 -7.54 -0.39
C GLU A 70 -22.99 -7.20 -1.84
N LYS A 71 -21.72 -6.88 -2.13
CA LYS A 71 -21.25 -6.52 -3.47
C LYS A 71 -21.43 -7.65 -4.49
N TYR A 72 -21.23 -8.90 -4.08
CA TYR A 72 -21.29 -10.07 -4.97
C TYR A 72 -22.63 -10.83 -4.89
N GLY A 73 -23.55 -10.42 -4.01
CA GLY A 73 -24.83 -11.09 -3.83
C GLY A 73 -24.71 -12.52 -3.34
N ILE A 74 -23.71 -12.78 -2.48
CA ILE A 74 -23.44 -14.10 -1.91
C ILE A 74 -23.61 -14.08 -0.40
N ASP A 75 -23.85 -15.23 0.21
CA ASP A 75 -23.83 -15.38 1.66
C ASP A 75 -22.55 -16.06 2.18
N SER A 76 -22.36 -16.03 3.50
CA SER A 76 -21.17 -16.59 4.15
C SER A 76 -21.06 -18.11 4.00
N LEU A 77 -22.19 -18.82 3.90
CA LEU A 77 -22.23 -20.27 3.74
C LEU A 77 -21.85 -20.66 2.30
N GLN A 78 -22.39 -19.97 1.31
CA GLN A 78 -22.04 -20.13 -0.09
C GLN A 78 -20.55 -19.89 -0.32
N PHE A 79 -19.99 -18.83 0.28
CA PHE A 79 -18.56 -18.57 0.25
C PHE A 79 -17.77 -19.72 0.88
N ALA A 80 -18.12 -20.14 2.10
CA ALA A 80 -17.42 -21.20 2.82
C ALA A 80 -17.42 -22.53 2.06
N LEU A 81 -18.57 -22.93 1.49
CA LEU A 81 -18.70 -24.15 0.70
C LEU A 81 -17.93 -24.07 -0.62
N SER A 82 -17.99 -22.93 -1.32
CA SER A 82 -17.23 -22.72 -2.55
C SER A 82 -15.73 -22.71 -2.30
N ASN A 83 -15.30 -22.03 -1.23
CA ASN A 83 -13.89 -21.99 -0.82
C ASN A 83 -13.39 -23.38 -0.41
N ALA A 84 -14.17 -24.16 0.34
CA ALA A 84 -13.82 -25.53 0.70
C ALA A 84 -13.69 -26.43 -0.55
N TYR A 85 -14.64 -26.31 -1.50
CA TYR A 85 -14.58 -27.03 -2.77
C TYR A 85 -13.28 -26.71 -3.52
N TYR A 86 -12.97 -25.44 -3.74
CA TYR A 86 -11.76 -25.08 -4.46
C TYR A 86 -10.47 -25.41 -3.70
N ALA A 87 -10.44 -25.28 -2.38
CA ALA A 87 -9.28 -25.65 -1.57
C ALA A 87 -8.92 -27.15 -1.68
N TYR A 88 -9.90 -28.01 -1.98
CA TYR A 88 -9.67 -29.41 -2.29
C TYR A 88 -9.20 -29.64 -3.74
N HIS A 89 -9.70 -28.83 -4.68
CA HIS A 89 -9.35 -28.88 -6.10
C HIS A 89 -8.24 -27.87 -6.44
N ILE A 90 -6.99 -28.24 -6.13
CA ILE A 90 -5.82 -27.33 -6.21
C ILE A 90 -5.69 -26.64 -7.58
N GLU A 91 -5.86 -27.36 -8.69
CA GLU A 91 -5.77 -26.78 -10.04
C GLU A 91 -6.83 -25.68 -10.27
N ASP A 92 -8.05 -25.88 -9.81
CA ASP A 92 -9.11 -24.88 -9.89
C ASP A 92 -8.79 -23.65 -9.04
N TYR A 93 -8.17 -23.85 -7.88
CA TYR A 93 -7.80 -22.75 -6.99
C TYR A 93 -6.60 -21.98 -7.52
N GLU A 94 -5.63 -22.66 -8.11
CA GLU A 94 -4.51 -22.02 -8.82
C GLU A 94 -5.02 -21.10 -9.93
N GLU A 95 -5.97 -21.57 -10.75
CA GLU A 95 -6.58 -20.74 -11.80
C GLU A 95 -7.24 -19.48 -11.21
N ILE A 96 -7.95 -19.60 -10.08
CA ILE A 96 -8.55 -18.46 -9.38
C ILE A 96 -7.48 -17.44 -8.98
N TYR A 97 -6.35 -17.90 -8.43
CA TYR A 97 -5.25 -17.03 -8.02
C TYR A 97 -4.54 -16.39 -9.22
N ASN A 98 -4.41 -17.09 -10.34
CA ASN A 98 -3.84 -16.55 -11.57
C ASN A 98 -4.74 -15.42 -12.11
N ILE A 99 -6.06 -15.64 -12.21
CA ILE A 99 -7.02 -14.60 -12.62
C ILE A 99 -6.93 -13.37 -11.71
N MET A 100 -6.85 -13.58 -10.39
CA MET A 100 -6.70 -12.50 -9.41
C MET A 100 -5.40 -11.72 -9.63
N THR A 101 -4.28 -12.43 -9.80
CA THR A 101 -2.94 -11.82 -9.97
C THR A 101 -2.87 -11.03 -11.26
N ASP A 102 -3.32 -11.60 -12.38
CA ASP A 102 -3.40 -10.92 -13.68
C ASP A 102 -4.25 -9.64 -13.61
N SER A 103 -5.36 -9.69 -12.87
CA SER A 103 -6.25 -8.53 -12.71
C SER A 103 -5.59 -7.42 -11.88
N LEU A 104 -4.86 -7.80 -10.83
CA LEU A 104 -4.10 -6.86 -10.00
C LEU A 104 -2.92 -6.23 -10.75
N GLU A 105 -2.23 -7.01 -11.60
CA GLU A 105 -1.13 -6.50 -12.42
C GLU A 105 -1.62 -5.47 -13.43
N LYS A 106 -2.71 -5.76 -14.15
CA LYS A 106 -3.36 -4.79 -15.04
C LYS A 106 -3.82 -3.54 -14.32
N LEU A 107 -4.42 -3.69 -13.13
CA LEU A 107 -4.83 -2.56 -12.32
C LEU A 107 -3.63 -1.69 -11.91
N LYS A 108 -2.51 -2.31 -11.52
CA LYS A 108 -1.28 -1.62 -11.16
C LYS A 108 -0.71 -0.83 -12.34
N GLU A 109 -0.69 -1.40 -13.54
CA GLU A 109 -0.26 -0.70 -14.76
C GLU A 109 -1.10 0.55 -15.01
N VAL A 110 -2.43 0.41 -15.00
CA VAL A 110 -3.36 1.53 -15.19
C VAL A 110 -3.13 2.64 -14.16
N LEU A 111 -2.98 2.28 -12.87
CA LEU A 111 -2.75 3.25 -11.81
C LEU A 111 -1.39 3.96 -11.94
N ASN A 112 -0.35 3.25 -12.39
CA ASN A 112 0.97 3.85 -12.63
C ASN A 112 0.95 4.83 -13.81
N GLU A 113 0.26 4.46 -14.90
CA GLU A 113 0.08 5.36 -16.04
C GLU A 113 -0.70 6.62 -15.66
N GLN A 114 -1.74 6.49 -14.82
CA GLN A 114 -2.50 7.61 -14.31
C GLN A 114 -1.62 8.55 -13.47
N LYS A 115 -0.85 8.01 -12.53
CA LYS A 115 0.09 8.79 -11.72
C LYS A 115 1.09 9.55 -12.59
N LEU A 116 1.69 8.90 -13.59
CA LEU A 116 2.66 9.55 -14.48
C LEU A 116 2.02 10.69 -15.28
N LYS A 117 0.76 10.53 -15.71
CA LYS A 117 0.01 11.59 -16.40
C LYS A 117 -0.25 12.77 -15.47
N GLU A 118 -0.69 12.50 -14.24
CA GLU A 118 -0.96 13.53 -13.23
C GLU A 118 0.32 14.31 -12.87
N GLU A 119 1.44 13.63 -12.65
CA GLU A 119 2.75 14.23 -12.36
C GLU A 119 3.22 15.14 -13.51
N LYS A 120 3.16 14.66 -14.76
CA LYS A 120 3.52 15.48 -15.93
C LYS A 120 2.64 16.72 -16.06
N GLU A 121 1.36 16.59 -15.75
CA GLU A 121 0.44 17.72 -15.79
C GLU A 121 0.72 18.72 -14.65
N GLN A 122 1.06 18.23 -13.46
CA GLN A 122 1.51 19.07 -12.35
C GLN A 122 2.79 19.84 -12.71
N GLU A 123 3.81 19.16 -13.22
CA GLU A 123 5.06 19.82 -13.66
C GLU A 123 4.80 20.89 -14.73
N LYS A 124 3.89 20.62 -15.68
CA LYS A 124 3.52 21.60 -16.71
C LYS A 124 2.86 22.82 -16.09
N ARG A 125 1.89 22.63 -15.18
CA ARG A 125 1.23 23.74 -14.45
C ARG A 125 2.21 24.58 -13.64
N GLU A 126 3.18 23.95 -13.00
CA GLU A 126 4.24 24.64 -12.26
C GLU A 126 5.13 25.47 -13.19
N LYS A 127 5.60 24.87 -14.30
CA LYS A 127 6.40 25.57 -15.31
C LYS A 127 5.66 26.76 -15.92
N ASP A 128 4.37 26.58 -16.25
CA ASP A 128 3.54 27.64 -16.80
C ASP A 128 3.33 28.78 -15.79
N SER A 129 3.15 28.45 -14.51
CA SER A 129 3.04 29.44 -13.43
C SER A 129 4.35 30.23 -13.24
N ILE A 130 5.51 29.55 -13.25
CA ILE A 130 6.83 30.19 -13.15
C ILE A 130 7.08 31.10 -14.36
N ASN A 131 6.75 30.65 -15.57
CA ASN A 131 6.93 31.42 -16.78
C ASN A 131 6.01 32.66 -16.82
N ALA A 132 4.76 32.54 -16.37
CA ALA A 132 3.84 33.67 -16.26
C ALA A 132 4.35 34.75 -15.28
N LEU A 133 5.04 34.35 -14.21
CA LEU A 133 5.71 35.28 -13.29
C LEU A 133 6.93 35.96 -13.93
N LYS A 134 7.75 35.21 -14.69
CA LYS A 134 8.90 35.78 -15.42
C LYS A 134 8.51 36.82 -16.47
N VAL A 135 7.38 36.62 -17.16
CA VAL A 135 6.90 37.56 -18.21
C VAL A 135 6.33 38.85 -17.61
N LYS A 136 5.83 38.82 -16.36
CA LYS A 136 5.31 40.01 -15.67
C LYS A 136 6.36 40.87 -14.98
N ASP A 137 7.59 40.38 -14.86
CA ASP A 137 8.67 41.17 -14.27
C ASP A 137 9.16 42.22 -15.28
N SER A 138 8.41 43.33 -15.35
CA SER A 138 8.76 44.53 -16.10
C SER A 138 9.82 45.37 -15.36
N LEU A 139 10.58 44.78 -14.44
CA LEU A 139 11.86 45.34 -14.02
C LEU A 139 12.91 44.97 -15.06
N GLY A 140 12.84 45.69 -16.19
CA GLY A 140 14.00 45.95 -17.03
C GLY A 140 15.01 46.76 -16.21
N VAL A 141 15.69 46.12 -15.26
CA VAL A 141 16.85 46.71 -14.59
C VAL A 141 17.98 46.71 -15.62
N THR A 142 18.02 47.82 -16.34
CA THR A 142 19.23 48.28 -17.01
C THR A 142 20.31 48.30 -15.94
N ILE A 143 21.18 47.29 -15.91
CA ILE A 143 22.36 47.29 -15.05
C ILE A 143 23.28 48.38 -15.60
N LYS A 144 23.02 49.64 -15.22
CA LYS A 144 24.00 50.71 -15.33
C LYS A 144 25.08 50.38 -14.31
N LYS A 145 26.27 50.08 -14.84
CA LYS A 145 27.53 50.03 -14.10
C LYS A 145 27.76 51.39 -13.44
N ASP A 146 27.30 51.58 -12.21
CA ASP A 146 27.65 52.78 -11.45
C ASP A 146 28.94 52.53 -10.66
N SER A 147 29.87 53.44 -10.87
CA SER A 147 31.32 53.29 -10.73
C SER A 147 31.84 53.45 -9.30
N LEU A 148 31.19 52.86 -8.28
CA LEU A 148 31.46 53.23 -6.87
C LEU A 148 31.74 52.08 -5.89
N THR A 149 31.98 50.83 -6.31
CA THR A 149 32.11 49.71 -5.36
C THR A 149 33.49 49.08 -5.20
N GLU A 150 34.56 49.63 -5.77
CA GLU A 150 35.92 49.13 -5.50
C GLU A 150 36.58 49.79 -4.27
N ASP A 151 36.29 51.07 -4.01
CA ASP A 151 36.95 51.80 -2.91
C ASP A 151 36.38 51.46 -1.52
N VAL A 152 35.12 51.01 -1.45
CA VAL A 152 34.48 50.61 -0.18
C VAL A 152 34.97 49.23 0.29
N LEU A 153 35.32 48.34 -0.63
CA LEU A 153 35.76 46.98 -0.30
C LEU A 153 37.19 46.96 0.28
N LYS A 154 38.08 47.83 -0.22
CA LYS A 154 39.47 47.91 0.25
C LYS A 154 39.62 48.52 1.64
N LYS A 155 38.69 49.37 2.07
CA LYS A 155 38.71 49.99 3.40
C LYS A 155 38.33 49.00 4.51
N LYS A 156 37.47 48.03 4.22
CA LYS A 156 36.97 47.07 5.23
C LYS A 156 37.93 45.89 5.47
N ILE A 157 38.75 45.53 4.49
CA ILE A 157 39.67 44.37 4.59
C ILE A 157 40.93 44.70 5.42
N LYS A 158 41.25 45.97 5.67
CA LYS A 158 42.43 46.36 6.46
C LYS A 158 42.21 46.39 7.98
N GLU A 159 40.96 46.41 8.47
CA GLU A 159 40.69 46.50 9.91
C GLU A 159 40.52 45.14 10.61
N ASP A 160 40.15 44.06 9.90
CA ASP A 160 39.85 42.75 10.51
C ASP A 160 40.96 41.69 10.36
N ALA A 161 42.20 42.11 10.08
CA ALA A 161 43.36 41.21 10.10
C ALA A 161 43.88 41.01 11.54
N GLY A 162 43.13 40.28 12.36
CA GLY A 162 43.52 39.97 13.74
C GLY A 162 42.90 38.68 14.27
N VAL A 163 43.76 37.68 14.45
CA VAL A 163 43.57 36.40 15.17
C VAL A 163 42.87 35.28 14.39
N LEU A 164 43.68 34.44 13.74
CA LEU A 164 43.34 33.07 13.40
C LEU A 164 43.33 32.23 14.70
N ILE A 165 42.17 31.69 15.06
CA ILE A 165 42.09 30.56 15.99
C ILE A 165 42.00 29.29 15.11
N ASN A 166 42.98 28.41 15.24
CA ASN A 166 43.07 27.17 14.47
C ASN A 166 41.95 26.17 14.85
N PRO A 167 41.53 25.30 13.91
CA PRO A 167 40.47 24.32 14.15
C PRO A 167 40.92 23.21 15.11
N VAL A 168 40.07 22.90 16.11
CA VAL A 168 40.25 21.72 16.96
C VAL A 168 39.81 20.48 16.18
N SER A 169 40.80 19.80 15.60
CA SER A 169 40.74 18.39 15.25
C SER A 169 41.12 17.56 16.49
N ASP A 170 40.24 16.68 16.98
CA ASP A 170 40.32 15.22 16.79
C ASP A 170 39.34 14.48 17.75
N LYS A 171 39.12 13.22 17.40
CA LYS A 171 38.11 12.22 17.79
C LYS A 171 37.93 11.86 19.28
N ASN A 172 36.79 11.21 19.51
CA ASN A 172 36.51 10.10 20.43
C ASN A 172 36.68 10.33 21.95
N HIS A 173 35.57 10.24 22.70
CA HIS A 173 35.37 9.08 23.58
C HIS A 173 33.91 8.95 24.05
N GLN A 174 33.50 7.70 24.23
CA GLN A 174 32.24 7.21 24.78
C GLN A 174 31.97 7.66 26.24
N PHE A 175 30.69 7.76 26.62
CA PHE A 175 29.97 6.85 27.55
C PHE A 175 28.76 7.54 28.25
N GLN A 176 27.61 6.86 28.16
CA GLN A 176 26.50 6.71 29.13
C GLN A 176 26.04 7.89 30.01
N LYS A 177 24.72 8.18 29.92
CA LYS A 177 23.74 7.79 30.95
C LYS A 177 22.35 7.67 30.35
#